data_AF-A0A3D2JYL1-F1
#
_entry.id   AF-A0A3D2JYL1-F1
#
_cell.length_a   1.000
_cell.length_b   1.000
_cell.length_c   1.000
_cell.angle_alpha   90.00
_cell.angle_beta   90.00
_cell.angle_gamma   90.00
#
_symmetry.space_group_name_H-M   'P 1'
#
loop_
_entity.id
_entity.type
_entity.pdbx_description
1 polymer ?
#
loop_
_entity_poly.entity_id
_entity_poly.type
_entity_poly.pdbx_seq_one_letter_code
_entity_poly.pdbx_strand_id
1 'polypeptide(L)'
;MNAILKSSVGSIPATSILAFLSVILLVQDIGAQEFKQFNVNYKLAGKNMSNTIYIPRVNRGTQANVRGVMQNVGGPLKDFAHRNQVALIARLDQGRGFSKELLAAAAEASGRPEVEFAGAIVQGISKGGRAAADWADANQKRAIAVILDHSAIWRMDFPKRVSGVPMYFNATHADMFQNIDRRKSHYEWCVAAFNARQPCTSVIDIVKNGGHGGRGTITLTAIWLEEVMNFRVPANVPVGKPYELMDVNPLKVGGYVSAKLSNDGKRTYHDKVKITAKKSAASWWIPGPKSAALYLDWVRKNGGSVEMDESAKIKNAPIYHNLSPLVTKAMDLVREQQWAKAHAALVKNKGGDDSLAKSLSAKVNANVASHLDAIKKQDHAGDVYGVYVKFQKFSKNYRGIPAYDEMFVKYRAFFRQPENKAKLKVGREFYDIVNRVNKAKRVNDAILEHVDKFVKAHAGTVHGKAAKKAYDAMLKDANVKLPPESYYILHQ
;
A
#
# COMPACT_ATOMS: atom_id res chain seq x y z
N MET A 1 55.00 -20.51 21.19
CA MET A 1 55.60 -19.57 20.20
C MET A 1 54.67 -19.55 19.00
N ASN A 2 53.65 -18.68 18.97
CA ASN A 2 53.65 -17.29 18.47
C ASN A 2 54.32 -17.11 17.10
N ALA A 3 53.51 -17.06 16.03
CA ALA A 3 53.34 -15.87 15.18
C ALA A 3 52.30 -16.16 14.05
N ILE A 4 51.10 -15.59 14.14
CA ILE A 4 50.62 -14.44 13.33
C ILE A 4 50.32 -14.79 11.86
N LEU A 5 49.03 -14.99 11.57
CA LEU A 5 48.43 -14.58 10.30
C LEU A 5 47.25 -13.66 10.61
N LYS A 6 47.42 -12.41 10.17
CA LYS A 6 46.59 -11.24 10.44
C LYS A 6 45.18 -11.42 9.88
N SER A 7 44.18 -11.33 10.74
CA SER A 7 42.83 -10.95 10.38
C SER A 7 42.82 -9.46 10.01
N SER A 8 42.35 -9.14 8.81
CA SER A 8 41.80 -7.80 8.52
C SER A 8 40.31 -7.97 8.29
N VAL A 9 39.59 -7.98 9.40
CA VAL A 9 38.14 -7.81 9.44
C VAL A 9 37.87 -6.34 9.13
N GLY A 10 37.52 -6.05 7.88
CA GLY A 10 36.81 -4.82 7.54
C GLY A 10 35.37 -4.94 8.03
N SER A 11 35.15 -4.67 9.32
CA SER A 11 33.83 -4.57 9.93
C SER A 11 33.14 -3.32 9.40
N ILE A 12 32.28 -3.49 8.39
CA ILE A 12 31.26 -2.48 8.08
C ILE A 12 30.29 -2.48 9.26
N PRO A 13 30.08 -1.35 9.97
CA PRO A 13 29.30 -1.35 11.19
C PRO A 13 27.81 -1.60 10.87
N ALA A 14 27.23 -2.55 11.61
CA ALA A 14 25.84 -2.98 11.57
C ALA A 14 24.80 -1.88 11.92
N THR A 15 25.22 -0.62 12.02
CA THR A 15 24.38 0.55 12.29
C THR A 15 23.97 1.34 11.04
N SER A 16 24.49 0.99 9.85
CA SER A 16 24.13 1.70 8.60
C SER A 16 23.03 1.02 7.78
N ILE A 17 22.63 -0.21 8.12
CA ILE A 17 21.54 -0.94 7.45
C ILE A 17 20.22 -0.87 8.24
N LEU A 18 20.26 -0.62 9.56
CA LEU A 18 19.07 -0.48 10.38
C LEU A 18 18.35 0.89 10.22
N ALA A 19 19.05 1.93 9.74
CA ALA A 19 18.47 3.26 9.53
C ALA A 19 17.72 3.42 8.19
N PHE A 20 17.95 2.53 7.23
CA PHE A 20 17.21 2.52 5.94
C PHE A 20 15.95 1.63 5.96
N LEU A 21 15.85 0.70 6.92
CA LEU A 21 14.66 -0.15 7.10
C LEU A 21 13.65 0.39 8.11
N SER A 22 14.03 1.33 8.97
CA SER A 22 13.12 1.94 9.96
C SER A 22 12.48 3.26 9.49
N VAL A 23 12.94 3.84 8.37
CA VAL A 23 12.33 5.05 7.76
C VAL A 23 11.35 4.71 6.62
N ILE A 24 11.31 3.46 6.15
CA ILE A 24 10.28 2.98 5.20
C ILE A 24 8.98 2.55 5.92
N LEU A 25 8.97 2.48 7.25
CA LEU A 25 7.82 2.04 8.05
C LEU A 25 7.04 3.16 8.76
N LEU A 26 7.31 4.44 8.49
CA LEU A 26 6.67 5.56 9.19
C LEU A 26 5.89 6.57 8.33
N VAL A 27 5.42 6.14 7.16
CA VAL A 27 4.30 6.80 6.46
C VAL A 27 3.35 5.77 5.85
N GLN A 28 2.88 4.85 6.67
CA GLN A 28 1.50 4.39 6.61
C GLN A 28 1.02 4.41 8.05
N ASP A 29 -0.11 5.06 8.31
CA ASP A 29 -0.83 4.89 9.57
C ASP A 29 -0.90 3.38 9.85
N ILE A 30 -0.13 2.88 10.84
CA ILE A 30 -0.43 1.62 11.51
C ILE A 30 -1.60 1.90 12.46
N GLY A 31 -2.70 2.40 11.91
CA GLY A 31 -3.99 2.02 12.45
C GLY A 31 -4.19 0.55 12.06
N ALA A 32 -4.88 -0.22 12.91
CA ALA A 32 -5.37 -1.52 12.47
C ALA A 32 -6.01 -1.36 11.09
N GLN A 33 -5.79 -2.32 10.18
CA GLN A 33 -6.48 -2.31 8.89
C GLN A 33 -7.98 -2.37 9.16
N GLU A 34 -8.66 -1.24 9.09
CA GLU A 34 -10.04 -1.16 9.48
C GLU A 34 -10.92 -1.50 8.28
N PHE A 35 -11.66 -2.58 8.40
CA PHE A 35 -12.79 -2.83 7.52
C PHE A 35 -14.07 -2.56 8.30
N LYS A 36 -14.98 -1.79 7.72
CA LYS A 36 -16.35 -1.69 8.22
C LYS A 36 -17.14 -2.91 7.75
N GLN A 37 -17.67 -3.67 8.70
CA GLN A 37 -18.46 -4.85 8.43
C GLN A 37 -19.94 -4.49 8.28
N PHE A 38 -20.62 -5.13 7.33
CA PHE A 38 -22.06 -5.04 7.12
C PHE A 38 -22.63 -6.42 6.86
N ASN A 39 -23.75 -6.73 7.51
CA ASN A 39 -24.50 -7.96 7.23
C ASN A 39 -25.48 -7.67 6.10
N VAL A 40 -25.56 -8.60 5.15
CA VAL A 40 -26.34 -8.45 3.92
C VAL A 40 -27.31 -9.62 3.84
N ASN A 41 -28.59 -9.32 3.63
CA ASN A 41 -29.63 -10.30 3.35
C ASN A 41 -30.16 -10.06 1.94
N TYR A 42 -30.33 -11.13 1.16
CA TYR A 42 -30.74 -11.05 -0.24
C TYR A 42 -31.46 -12.33 -0.67
N LYS A 43 -32.13 -12.30 -1.82
CA LYS A 43 -32.72 -13.49 -2.43
C LYS A 43 -31.89 -13.96 -3.61
N LEU A 44 -31.54 -15.24 -3.63
CA LEU A 44 -30.89 -15.88 -4.77
C LEU A 44 -31.75 -17.06 -5.21
N ALA A 45 -32.25 -17.01 -6.46
CA ALA A 45 -33.15 -18.03 -6.99
C ALA A 45 -34.32 -18.37 -6.03
N GLY A 46 -34.97 -17.34 -5.48
CA GLY A 46 -36.11 -17.47 -4.55
C GLY A 46 -35.74 -17.86 -3.11
N LYS A 47 -34.49 -18.19 -2.82
CA LYS A 47 -34.04 -18.56 -1.46
C LYS A 47 -33.46 -17.36 -0.73
N ASN A 48 -33.82 -17.21 0.55
CA ASN A 48 -33.21 -16.21 1.42
C ASN A 48 -31.77 -16.61 1.72
N MET A 49 -30.84 -15.70 1.47
CA MET A 49 -29.41 -15.85 1.67
C MET A 49 -28.92 -14.73 2.59
N SER A 50 -27.83 -15.00 3.29
CA SER A 50 -27.11 -13.99 4.07
C SER A 50 -25.61 -14.07 3.81
N ASN A 51 -24.96 -12.92 3.89
CA ASN A 51 -23.52 -12.78 3.72
C ASN A 51 -23.01 -11.61 4.56
N THR A 52 -21.70 -11.43 4.55
CA THR A 52 -21.05 -10.31 5.23
C THR A 52 -20.09 -9.65 4.27
N ILE A 53 -20.22 -8.33 4.11
CA ILE A 53 -19.30 -7.50 3.34
C ILE A 53 -18.44 -6.65 4.27
N TYR A 54 -17.19 -6.49 3.91
CA TYR A 54 -16.18 -5.72 4.61
C TYR A 54 -15.69 -4.62 3.67
N ILE A 55 -16.01 -3.37 3.99
CA ILE A 55 -15.59 -2.21 3.20
C ILE A 55 -14.30 -1.64 3.83
N PRO A 56 -13.20 -1.51 3.07
CA PRO A 56 -11.98 -0.92 3.59
C PRO A 56 -12.23 0.54 4.01
N ARG A 57 -11.74 0.91 5.19
CA ARG A 57 -11.75 2.29 5.69
C ARG A 57 -10.44 2.97 5.35
N VAL A 58 -10.52 4.27 5.13
CA VAL A 58 -9.34 5.12 5.08
C VAL A 58 -9.36 5.95 6.36
N ASN A 59 -8.34 5.79 7.21
CA ASN A 59 -8.32 6.37 8.56
C ASN A 59 -8.38 7.91 8.56
N ARG A 60 -8.10 8.57 7.43
CA ARG A 60 -8.20 10.04 7.24
C ARG A 60 -8.52 10.40 5.79
N GLY A 61 -9.54 11.25 5.58
CA GLY A 61 -9.91 11.81 4.27
C GLY A 61 -11.23 11.25 3.71
N THR A 62 -11.61 11.70 2.52
CA THR A 62 -12.81 11.18 1.82
C THR A 62 -12.57 9.71 1.45
N GLN A 63 -13.50 8.85 1.87
CA GLN A 63 -13.43 7.42 1.58
C GLN A 63 -13.39 7.19 0.06
N ALA A 64 -12.32 6.56 -0.43
CA ALA A 64 -12.16 6.27 -1.85
C ALA A 64 -13.18 5.24 -2.32
N ASN A 65 -13.54 5.28 -3.61
CA ASN A 65 -14.52 4.37 -4.20
C ASN A 65 -14.01 2.92 -4.17
N VAL A 66 -14.92 1.97 -3.91
CA VAL A 66 -14.60 0.54 -4.01
C VAL A 66 -14.28 0.20 -5.46
N ARG A 67 -13.12 -0.42 -5.69
CA ARG A 67 -12.59 -0.70 -7.04
C ARG A 67 -12.84 -2.13 -7.51
N GLY A 68 -13.34 -2.98 -6.62
CA GLY A 68 -13.64 -4.37 -6.90
C GLY A 68 -14.12 -5.09 -5.64
N VAL A 69 -14.51 -6.35 -5.82
CA VAL A 69 -14.87 -7.27 -4.73
C VAL A 69 -14.01 -8.53 -4.80
N MET A 70 -13.74 -9.13 -3.64
CA MET A 70 -13.11 -10.45 -3.58
C MET A 70 -13.54 -11.24 -2.36
N GLN A 71 -13.25 -12.54 -2.33
CA GLN A 71 -13.55 -13.35 -1.16
C GLN A 71 -12.72 -12.89 0.05
N ASN A 72 -13.30 -12.92 1.25
CA ASN A 72 -12.58 -12.61 2.48
C ASN A 72 -11.50 -13.67 2.74
N VAL A 73 -10.25 -13.24 2.63
CA VAL A 73 -9.06 -14.06 2.79
C VAL A 73 -8.09 -13.37 3.75
N GLY A 74 -7.27 -14.16 4.44
CA GLY A 74 -6.28 -13.65 5.40
C GLY A 74 -4.95 -13.27 4.74
N GLY A 75 -4.04 -12.75 5.58
CA GLY A 75 -2.64 -12.49 5.20
C GLY A 75 -2.47 -11.38 4.15
N PRO A 76 -1.43 -11.45 3.31
CA PRO A 76 -1.10 -10.43 2.30
C PRO A 76 -2.23 -10.05 1.34
N LEU A 77 -3.19 -10.95 1.10
CA LEU A 77 -4.36 -10.66 0.25
C LEU A 77 -5.35 -9.70 0.93
N LYS A 78 -5.44 -9.71 2.27
CA LYS A 78 -6.21 -8.72 3.03
C LYS A 78 -5.58 -7.34 2.95
N ASP A 79 -4.25 -7.27 3.04
CA ASP A 79 -3.48 -6.04 2.88
C ASP A 79 -3.66 -5.45 1.47
N PHE A 80 -3.56 -6.32 0.45
CA PHE A 80 -3.86 -5.97 -0.93
C PHE A 80 -5.25 -5.33 -1.06
N ALA A 81 -6.28 -5.98 -0.50
CA ALA A 81 -7.64 -5.50 -0.61
C ALA A 81 -7.82 -4.11 0.04
N HIS A 82 -7.23 -3.91 1.22
CA HIS A 82 -7.24 -2.61 1.89
C HIS A 82 -6.53 -1.52 1.07
N ARG A 83 -5.30 -1.79 0.60
CA ARG A 83 -4.50 -0.84 -0.19
C ARG A 83 -5.16 -0.46 -1.52
N ASN A 84 -5.90 -1.39 -2.13
CA ASN A 84 -6.51 -1.20 -3.46
C ASN A 84 -8.01 -0.89 -3.42
N GLN A 85 -8.57 -0.66 -2.22
CA GLN A 85 -10.00 -0.37 -2.02
C GLN A 85 -10.90 -1.47 -2.61
N VAL A 86 -10.52 -2.73 -2.41
CA VAL A 86 -11.34 -3.89 -2.78
C VAL A 86 -12.14 -4.31 -1.55
N ALA A 87 -13.46 -4.42 -1.71
CA ALA A 87 -14.32 -4.92 -0.65
C ALA A 87 -14.18 -6.45 -0.52
N LEU A 88 -14.20 -6.95 0.71
CA LEU A 88 -14.15 -8.38 0.97
C LEU A 88 -15.56 -8.90 1.24
N ILE A 89 -15.88 -10.08 0.71
CA ILE A 89 -17.17 -10.76 0.94
C ILE A 89 -16.89 -12.12 1.55
N ALA A 90 -17.55 -12.44 2.67
CA ALA A 90 -17.24 -13.64 3.46
C ALA A 90 -17.35 -14.94 2.64
N ARG A 91 -18.37 -15.05 1.80
CA ARG A 91 -18.66 -16.29 1.07
C ARG A 91 -19.01 -16.03 -0.40
N LEU A 92 -18.60 -16.93 -1.27
CA LEU A 92 -19.09 -16.99 -2.66
C LEU A 92 -20.52 -17.54 -2.69
N ASP A 93 -21.35 -17.02 -3.58
CA ASP A 93 -22.67 -17.59 -3.87
C ASP A 93 -22.53 -18.99 -4.45
N GLN A 94 -23.16 -19.95 -3.76
CA GLN A 94 -23.14 -21.37 -4.11
C GLN A 94 -21.71 -21.92 -4.32
N GLY A 95 -20.69 -21.29 -3.73
CA GLY A 95 -19.28 -21.65 -3.91
C GLY A 95 -18.70 -21.35 -5.29
N ARG A 96 -19.35 -20.50 -6.11
CA ARG A 96 -18.95 -20.26 -7.51
C ARG A 96 -18.41 -18.85 -7.79
N GLY A 97 -19.06 -17.82 -7.26
CA GLY A 97 -18.68 -16.42 -7.50
C GLY A 97 -19.62 -15.46 -6.79
N PHE A 98 -19.79 -14.24 -7.31
CA PHE A 98 -20.69 -13.24 -6.72
C PHE A 98 -21.88 -12.96 -7.64
N SER A 99 -23.09 -13.16 -7.14
CA SER A 99 -24.33 -12.84 -7.86
C SER A 99 -24.56 -11.33 -7.98
N LYS A 100 -25.47 -10.91 -8.86
CA LYS A 100 -25.84 -9.50 -8.98
C LYS A 100 -26.64 -9.06 -7.74
N GLU A 101 -27.51 -9.95 -7.27
CA GLU A 101 -28.36 -9.79 -6.11
C GLU A 101 -27.55 -9.56 -4.84
N LEU A 102 -26.47 -10.32 -4.64
CA LEU A 102 -25.53 -10.11 -3.55
C LEU A 102 -24.86 -8.74 -3.62
N LEU A 103 -24.37 -8.32 -4.80
CA LEU A 103 -23.68 -7.03 -4.93
C LEU A 103 -24.62 -5.83 -4.77
N ALA A 104 -25.85 -5.92 -5.29
CA ALA A 104 -26.87 -4.90 -5.11
C ALA A 104 -27.22 -4.74 -3.62
N ALA A 105 -27.51 -5.84 -2.92
CA ALA A 105 -27.80 -5.80 -1.49
C ALA A 105 -26.59 -5.32 -0.66
N ALA A 106 -25.37 -5.65 -1.09
CA ALA A 106 -24.16 -5.17 -0.44
C ALA A 106 -23.93 -3.66 -0.66
N ALA A 107 -24.25 -3.14 -1.84
CA ALA A 107 -24.19 -1.71 -2.14
C ALA A 107 -25.17 -0.92 -1.26
N GLU A 108 -26.40 -1.41 -1.15
CA GLU A 108 -27.44 -0.85 -0.28
C GLU A 108 -27.01 -0.88 1.20
N ALA A 109 -26.65 -2.05 1.73
CA ALA A 109 -26.31 -2.23 3.14
C ALA A 109 -25.11 -1.39 3.58
N SER A 110 -24.14 -1.18 2.67
CA SER A 110 -22.93 -0.41 2.97
C SER A 110 -23.04 1.09 2.68
N GLY A 111 -24.10 1.52 1.97
CA GLY A 111 -24.21 2.88 1.43
C GLY A 111 -23.13 3.19 0.38
N ARG A 112 -22.71 2.18 -0.39
CA ARG A 112 -21.64 2.26 -1.40
C ARG A 112 -22.17 1.82 -2.77
N PRO A 113 -22.83 2.71 -3.53
CA PRO A 113 -23.48 2.36 -4.79
C PRO A 113 -22.55 1.75 -5.84
N GLU A 114 -21.25 2.08 -5.82
CA GLU A 114 -20.27 1.50 -6.73
C GLU A 114 -20.04 -0.02 -6.54
N VAL A 115 -20.38 -0.57 -5.37
CA VAL A 115 -20.24 -2.02 -5.08
C VAL A 115 -21.15 -2.86 -5.97
N GLU A 116 -22.32 -2.36 -6.36
CA GLU A 116 -23.28 -3.07 -7.22
C GLU A 116 -22.65 -3.45 -8.56
N PHE A 117 -21.83 -2.55 -9.11
CA PHE A 117 -21.20 -2.68 -10.41
C PHE A 117 -19.73 -3.15 -10.35
N ALA A 118 -19.23 -3.42 -9.15
CA ALA A 118 -17.83 -3.77 -8.95
C ALA A 118 -17.45 -5.04 -9.72
N GLY A 119 -16.28 -4.98 -10.37
CA GLY A 119 -15.60 -6.17 -10.87
C GLY A 119 -15.14 -7.08 -9.73
N ALA A 120 -14.96 -8.37 -9.99
CA ALA A 120 -14.67 -9.38 -8.99
C ALA A 120 -13.34 -10.10 -9.23
N ILE A 121 -12.62 -10.36 -8.15
CA ILE A 121 -11.53 -11.32 -8.09
C ILE A 121 -12.11 -12.59 -7.45
N VAL A 122 -12.12 -13.69 -8.19
CA VAL A 122 -12.69 -14.97 -7.72
C VAL A 122 -11.57 -15.97 -7.52
N GLN A 123 -11.54 -16.58 -6.34
CA GLN A 123 -10.54 -17.56 -5.94
C GLN A 123 -11.23 -18.88 -5.58
N GLY A 124 -10.61 -20.00 -5.91
CA GLY A 124 -11.12 -21.30 -5.48
C GLY A 124 -10.04 -22.39 -5.47
N ILE A 125 -10.25 -23.38 -4.60
CA ILE A 125 -9.38 -24.55 -4.45
C ILE A 125 -9.99 -25.74 -5.19
N SER A 126 -9.19 -26.45 -5.98
CA SER A 126 -9.59 -27.70 -6.65
C SER A 126 -10.86 -27.57 -7.50
N LYS A 127 -11.99 -28.18 -7.11
CA LYS A 127 -13.29 -28.00 -7.79
C LYS A 127 -13.77 -26.55 -7.72
N GLY A 128 -13.45 -25.83 -6.64
CA GLY A 128 -13.76 -24.42 -6.48
C GLY A 128 -13.04 -23.54 -7.49
N GLY A 129 -11.77 -23.81 -7.83
CA GLY A 129 -11.06 -23.02 -8.84
C GLY A 129 -11.59 -23.27 -10.26
N ARG A 130 -12.04 -24.50 -10.57
CA ARG A 130 -12.80 -24.75 -11.80
C ARG A 130 -14.10 -23.95 -11.84
N ALA A 131 -14.85 -23.93 -10.74
CA ALA A 131 -16.08 -23.14 -10.64
C ALA A 131 -15.82 -21.63 -10.78
N ALA A 132 -14.71 -21.14 -10.23
CA ALA A 132 -14.29 -19.74 -10.39
C ALA A 132 -13.97 -19.40 -11.85
N ALA A 133 -13.32 -20.32 -12.57
CA ALA A 133 -13.08 -20.17 -14.00
C ALA A 133 -14.40 -20.17 -14.79
N ASP A 134 -15.27 -21.17 -14.59
CA ASP A 134 -16.59 -21.23 -15.25
C ASP A 134 -17.44 -19.99 -14.93
N TRP A 135 -17.34 -19.43 -13.71
CA TRP A 135 -17.98 -18.17 -13.36
C TRP A 135 -17.42 -17.00 -14.18
N ALA A 136 -16.11 -16.92 -14.35
CA ALA A 136 -15.47 -15.87 -15.13
C ALA A 136 -15.81 -15.95 -16.62
N ASP A 137 -15.97 -17.15 -17.19
CA ASP A 137 -16.49 -17.35 -18.55
C ASP A 137 -17.89 -16.72 -18.69
N ALA A 138 -18.80 -17.04 -17.78
CA ALA A 138 -20.15 -16.46 -17.77
C ALA A 138 -20.20 -14.96 -17.40
N ASN A 139 -19.14 -14.41 -16.80
CA ASN A 139 -19.11 -13.04 -16.26
C ASN A 139 -17.85 -12.27 -16.69
N GLN A 140 -17.38 -12.47 -17.92
CA GLN A 140 -16.10 -11.94 -18.39
C GLN A 140 -15.96 -10.42 -18.20
N LYS A 141 -17.03 -9.66 -18.46
CA LYS A 141 -17.08 -8.20 -18.27
C LYS A 141 -16.93 -7.74 -16.81
N ARG A 142 -17.13 -8.64 -15.85
CA ARG A 142 -17.03 -8.39 -14.41
C ARG A 142 -15.82 -9.10 -13.77
N ALA A 143 -15.13 -10.01 -14.46
CA ALA A 143 -14.02 -10.74 -13.87
C ALA A 143 -12.72 -9.92 -13.91
N ILE A 144 -12.26 -9.39 -12.78
CA ILE A 144 -10.96 -8.71 -12.68
C ILE A 144 -9.84 -9.72 -12.86
N ALA A 145 -9.88 -10.81 -12.11
CA ALA A 145 -8.89 -11.89 -12.15
C ALA A 145 -9.48 -13.19 -11.56
N VAL A 146 -8.85 -14.32 -11.89
CA VAL A 146 -9.17 -15.62 -11.29
C VAL A 146 -7.94 -16.23 -10.64
N ILE A 147 -8.07 -16.66 -9.38
CA ILE A 147 -7.02 -17.36 -8.64
C ILE A 147 -7.39 -18.84 -8.51
N LEU A 148 -6.54 -19.70 -9.04
CA LEU A 148 -6.75 -21.13 -9.18
C LEU A 148 -5.77 -21.90 -8.31
N ASP A 149 -6.16 -22.08 -7.05
CA ASP A 149 -5.35 -22.84 -6.10
C ASP A 149 -5.60 -24.33 -6.32
N HIS A 150 -4.53 -25.10 -6.52
CA HIS A 150 -4.55 -26.56 -6.58
C HIS A 150 -5.67 -27.09 -7.50
N SER A 151 -5.90 -26.43 -8.63
CA SER A 151 -7.05 -26.66 -9.52
C SER A 151 -6.62 -27.23 -10.85
N ALA A 152 -7.21 -28.34 -11.29
CA ALA A 152 -6.92 -28.94 -12.59
C ALA A 152 -8.01 -28.49 -13.56
N ILE A 153 -7.60 -27.76 -14.59
CA ILE A 153 -8.46 -27.38 -15.72
C ILE A 153 -8.02 -28.21 -16.91
N TRP A 154 -8.83 -29.21 -17.25
CA TRP A 154 -8.58 -30.16 -18.35
C TRP A 154 -9.04 -29.64 -19.71
N ARG A 155 -9.85 -28.58 -19.71
CA ARG A 155 -10.41 -27.99 -20.93
C ARG A 155 -9.38 -27.06 -21.57
N MET A 156 -8.60 -27.58 -22.51
CA MET A 156 -7.56 -26.81 -23.21
C MET A 156 -8.11 -25.75 -24.18
N ASP A 157 -9.42 -25.80 -24.47
CA ASP A 157 -10.15 -24.75 -25.19
C ASP A 157 -10.58 -23.60 -24.27
N PHE A 158 -10.59 -23.81 -22.95
CA PHE A 158 -11.00 -22.82 -21.95
C PHE A 158 -10.27 -21.47 -22.06
N PRO A 159 -8.95 -21.39 -22.32
CA PRO A 159 -8.27 -20.10 -22.47
C PRO A 159 -8.90 -19.18 -23.52
N LYS A 160 -9.59 -19.73 -24.54
CA LYS A 160 -10.28 -18.95 -25.57
C LYS A 160 -11.59 -18.32 -25.07
N ARG A 161 -12.19 -18.89 -24.02
CA ARG A 161 -13.51 -18.49 -23.50
C ARG A 161 -13.44 -17.30 -22.55
N VAL A 162 -12.33 -17.15 -21.83
CA VAL A 162 -12.09 -16.09 -20.83
C VAL A 162 -11.11 -15.00 -21.32
N SER A 163 -11.13 -14.72 -22.63
CA SER A 163 -10.16 -13.83 -23.30
C SER A 163 -9.89 -12.55 -22.51
N GLY A 164 -8.63 -12.26 -22.21
CA GLY A 164 -8.21 -11.01 -21.56
C GLY A 164 -8.40 -10.95 -20.04
N VAL A 165 -8.96 -11.99 -19.39
CA VAL A 165 -9.09 -12.09 -17.92
C VAL A 165 -7.86 -12.77 -17.29
N PRO A 166 -6.99 -12.06 -16.55
CA PRO A 166 -5.80 -12.66 -15.95
C PRO A 166 -6.11 -13.83 -15.02
N MET A 167 -5.37 -14.92 -15.21
CA MET A 167 -5.45 -16.12 -14.38
C MET A 167 -4.13 -16.39 -13.65
N TYR A 168 -4.22 -16.72 -12.37
CA TYR A 168 -3.08 -17.09 -11.55
C TYR A 168 -3.26 -18.50 -11.02
N PHE A 169 -2.40 -19.41 -11.45
CA PHE A 169 -2.34 -20.78 -10.99
C PHE A 169 -1.31 -20.92 -9.88
N ASN A 170 -1.73 -21.62 -8.83
CA ASN A 170 -0.92 -21.85 -7.66
C ASN A 170 -1.09 -23.31 -7.25
N ALA A 171 -0.01 -24.04 -7.04
CA ALA A 171 -0.04 -25.39 -6.49
C ALA A 171 1.15 -25.59 -5.56
N THR A 172 1.11 -26.62 -4.72
CA THR A 172 2.32 -27.06 -4.01
C THR A 172 3.01 -28.15 -4.80
N HIS A 173 4.32 -28.29 -4.59
CA HIS A 173 5.14 -29.30 -5.23
C HIS A 173 4.68 -30.74 -4.93
N ALA A 174 4.13 -30.99 -3.75
CA ALA A 174 3.67 -32.32 -3.33
C ALA A 174 2.19 -32.59 -3.64
N ASP A 175 1.48 -31.69 -4.33
CA ASP A 175 0.09 -31.94 -4.71
C ASP A 175 -0.03 -32.90 -5.89
N MET A 176 -0.14 -34.18 -5.54
CA MET A 176 -0.45 -35.29 -6.44
C MET A 176 -1.88 -35.82 -6.23
N PHE A 177 -2.79 -35.00 -5.69
CA PHE A 177 -4.15 -35.44 -5.38
C PHE A 177 -4.84 -36.06 -6.60
N GLN A 178 -5.41 -37.25 -6.41
CA GLN A 178 -6.01 -38.08 -7.46
C GLN A 178 -5.03 -38.49 -8.58
N ASN A 179 -3.74 -38.70 -8.25
CA ASN A 179 -2.67 -39.07 -9.19
C ASN A 179 -2.44 -38.06 -10.32
N ILE A 180 -2.86 -36.81 -10.10
CA ILE A 180 -2.71 -35.73 -11.07
C ILE A 180 -1.53 -34.86 -10.64
N ASP A 181 -0.54 -34.75 -11.52
CA ASP A 181 0.51 -33.75 -11.37
C ASP A 181 -0.04 -32.35 -11.71
N ARG A 182 -0.45 -31.60 -10.68
CA ARG A 182 -0.98 -30.24 -10.86
C ARG A 182 0.04 -29.26 -11.39
N ARG A 183 1.32 -29.54 -11.19
CA ARG A 183 2.43 -28.70 -11.62
C ARG A 183 2.55 -28.73 -13.14
N LYS A 184 2.55 -29.95 -13.69
CA LYS A 184 2.50 -30.18 -15.14
C LYS A 184 1.23 -29.58 -15.73
N SER A 185 0.07 -29.84 -15.12
CA SER A 185 -1.21 -29.32 -15.60
C SER A 185 -1.25 -27.79 -15.66
N HIS A 186 -0.78 -27.08 -14.63
CA HIS A 186 -0.79 -25.61 -14.59
C HIS A 186 0.16 -25.01 -15.63
N TYR A 187 1.36 -25.59 -15.76
CA TYR A 187 2.33 -25.16 -16.76
C TYR A 187 1.78 -25.34 -18.18
N GLU A 188 1.31 -26.53 -18.53
CA GLU A 188 0.77 -26.84 -19.86
C GLU A 188 -0.43 -25.93 -20.19
N TRP A 189 -1.28 -25.68 -19.19
CA TRP A 189 -2.41 -24.77 -19.35
C TRP A 189 -1.95 -23.34 -19.60
N CYS A 190 -1.00 -22.80 -18.83
CA CYS A 190 -0.50 -21.44 -19.07
C CYS A 190 0.25 -21.31 -20.41
N VAL A 191 0.94 -22.36 -20.88
CA VAL A 191 1.54 -22.39 -22.22
C VAL A 191 0.47 -22.31 -23.31
N ALA A 192 -0.59 -23.12 -23.20
CA ALA A 192 -1.71 -23.08 -24.13
C ALA A 192 -2.45 -21.73 -24.07
N ALA A 193 -2.61 -21.17 -22.87
CA ALA A 193 -3.20 -19.86 -22.66
C ALA A 193 -2.38 -18.75 -23.33
N PHE A 194 -1.06 -18.75 -23.15
CA PHE A 194 -0.19 -17.78 -23.80
C PHE A 194 -0.29 -17.84 -25.33
N ASN A 195 -0.32 -19.05 -25.90
CA ASN A 195 -0.52 -19.26 -27.34
C ASN A 195 -1.89 -18.77 -27.81
N ALA A 196 -2.92 -18.87 -26.96
CA ALA A 196 -4.25 -18.31 -27.19
C ALA A 196 -4.35 -16.81 -26.87
N ARG A 197 -3.24 -16.12 -26.55
CA ARG A 197 -3.19 -14.71 -26.13
C ARG A 197 -3.96 -14.42 -24.84
N GLN A 198 -4.04 -15.41 -23.97
CA GLN A 198 -4.65 -15.30 -22.65
C GLN A 198 -3.59 -15.03 -21.58
N PRO A 199 -3.75 -13.99 -20.75
CA PRO A 199 -2.84 -13.71 -19.63
C PRO A 199 -2.95 -14.80 -18.56
N CYS A 200 -1.87 -15.57 -18.38
CA CYS A 200 -1.77 -16.63 -17.37
C CYS A 200 -0.41 -16.55 -16.67
N THR A 201 -0.41 -16.76 -15.36
CA THR A 201 0.79 -16.94 -14.55
C THR A 201 0.66 -18.23 -13.75
N SER A 202 1.73 -19.02 -13.68
CA SER A 202 1.76 -20.27 -12.90
C SER A 202 2.92 -20.24 -11.91
N VAL A 203 2.65 -20.63 -10.66
CA VAL A 203 3.65 -20.72 -9.57
C VAL A 203 3.43 -22.01 -8.77
N ILE A 204 4.53 -22.67 -8.38
CA ILE A 204 4.51 -23.97 -7.69
C ILE A 204 5.26 -23.89 -6.36
N ASP A 205 4.57 -23.77 -5.23
CA ASP A 205 5.20 -23.67 -3.92
C ASP A 205 5.92 -24.97 -3.48
N ILE A 206 7.24 -24.91 -3.21
CA ILE A 206 8.05 -26.07 -2.80
C ILE A 206 8.09 -26.18 -1.26
N VAL A 207 6.91 -26.28 -0.65
CA VAL A 207 6.78 -26.64 0.76
C VAL A 207 6.85 -28.17 0.90
N LYS A 208 7.81 -28.66 1.70
CA LYS A 208 8.09 -30.10 1.90
C LYS A 208 6.86 -30.90 2.39
N ASN A 209 5.95 -30.24 3.13
CA ASN A 209 4.71 -30.82 3.66
C ASN A 209 3.45 -30.22 3.02
N GLY A 210 3.56 -29.53 1.87
CA GLY A 210 2.41 -28.89 1.25
C GLY A 210 1.53 -29.89 0.50
N GLY A 211 0.37 -30.22 1.07
CA GLY A 211 -0.63 -31.07 0.42
C GLY A 211 -1.67 -30.28 -0.39
N HIS A 212 -2.66 -31.03 -0.89
CA HIS A 212 -3.85 -30.47 -1.54
C HIS A 212 -4.61 -29.54 -0.58
N GLY A 213 -4.70 -28.25 -0.91
CA GLY A 213 -5.38 -27.25 -0.07
C GLY A 213 -4.48 -26.14 0.50
N GLY A 214 -3.18 -26.17 0.21
CA GLY A 214 -2.32 -25.01 0.41
C GLY A 214 -2.83 -23.78 -0.35
N ARG A 215 -2.48 -22.59 0.13
CA ARG A 215 -2.70 -21.33 -0.63
C ARG A 215 -1.41 -20.81 -1.26
N GLY A 216 -0.38 -21.66 -1.32
CA GLY A 216 0.94 -21.38 -1.91
C GLY A 216 1.49 -19.98 -1.62
N THR A 217 1.98 -19.32 -2.66
CA THR A 217 2.71 -18.03 -2.56
C THR A 217 1.79 -16.80 -2.49
N ILE A 218 0.97 -16.70 -1.44
CA ILE A 218 -0.03 -15.61 -1.26
C ILE A 218 0.54 -14.19 -1.36
N THR A 219 1.81 -13.96 -0.99
CA THR A 219 2.49 -12.66 -1.16
C THR A 219 2.69 -12.31 -2.63
N LEU A 220 3.13 -13.28 -3.45
CA LEU A 220 3.29 -13.09 -4.89
C LEU A 220 1.93 -12.89 -5.55
N THR A 221 0.91 -13.66 -5.15
CA THR A 221 -0.47 -13.47 -5.62
C THR A 221 -0.99 -12.07 -5.32
N ALA A 222 -0.76 -11.55 -4.11
CA ALA A 222 -1.18 -10.20 -3.73
C ALA A 222 -0.53 -9.12 -4.60
N ILE A 223 0.79 -9.19 -4.81
CA ILE A 223 1.51 -8.22 -5.66
C ILE A 223 1.12 -8.36 -7.15
N TRP A 224 0.93 -9.59 -7.61
CA TRP A 224 0.42 -9.86 -8.95
C TRP A 224 -0.97 -9.24 -9.15
N LEU A 225 -1.87 -9.36 -8.16
CA LEU A 225 -3.20 -8.74 -8.19
C LEU A 225 -3.13 -7.21 -8.20
N GLU A 226 -2.21 -6.59 -7.46
CA GLU A 226 -1.99 -5.13 -7.54
C GLU A 226 -1.69 -4.69 -8.98
N GLU A 227 -0.78 -5.40 -9.65
CA GLU A 227 -0.41 -5.08 -11.02
C GLU A 227 -1.52 -5.41 -12.02
N VAL A 228 -2.27 -6.51 -11.82
CA VAL A 228 -3.46 -6.84 -12.63
C VAL A 228 -4.56 -5.81 -12.51
N MET A 229 -4.86 -5.32 -11.30
CA MET A 229 -5.85 -4.26 -11.13
C MET A 229 -5.48 -2.99 -11.89
N ASN A 230 -4.19 -2.68 -12.00
CA ASN A 230 -3.70 -1.54 -12.78
C ASN A 230 -3.93 -1.69 -14.29
N PHE A 231 -4.03 -2.92 -14.79
CA PHE A 231 -4.44 -3.18 -16.17
C PHE A 231 -5.95 -3.17 -16.35
N ARG A 232 -6.67 -3.85 -15.46
CA ARG A 232 -8.09 -4.21 -15.65
C ARG A 232 -9.04 -3.11 -15.21
N VAL A 233 -8.77 -2.47 -14.08
CA VAL A 233 -9.74 -1.60 -13.40
C VAL A 233 -9.44 -0.14 -13.72
N PRO A 234 -10.41 0.64 -14.22
CA PRO A 234 -10.21 2.06 -14.46
C PRO A 234 -9.81 2.76 -13.16
N ALA A 235 -8.95 3.77 -13.28
CA ALA A 235 -8.47 4.48 -12.10
C ALA A 235 -9.58 5.32 -11.43
N ASN A 236 -10.52 5.82 -12.23
CA ASN A 236 -11.73 6.49 -11.77
C ASN A 236 -12.92 5.51 -11.89
N VAL A 237 -13.34 4.95 -10.76
CA VAL A 237 -14.55 4.13 -10.68
C VAL A 237 -15.73 5.05 -10.39
N PRO A 238 -16.74 5.13 -11.26
CA PRO A 238 -17.88 6.02 -11.07
C PRO A 238 -18.78 5.53 -9.91
N VAL A 239 -19.40 6.49 -9.21
CA VAL A 239 -20.35 6.18 -8.13
C VAL A 239 -21.71 5.84 -8.73
N GLY A 240 -22.26 4.69 -8.35
CA GLY A 240 -23.62 4.28 -8.71
C GLY A 240 -23.84 4.06 -10.21
N LYS A 241 -22.78 3.89 -11.00
CA LYS A 241 -22.86 3.61 -12.44
C LYS A 241 -21.96 2.43 -12.81
N PRO A 242 -22.32 1.66 -13.86
CA PRO A 242 -21.44 0.64 -14.41
C PRO A 242 -20.12 1.24 -14.90
N TYR A 243 -19.06 0.43 -14.84
CA TYR A 243 -17.79 0.71 -15.52
C TYR A 243 -17.29 -0.53 -16.25
N GLU A 244 -16.46 -0.31 -17.26
CA GLU A 244 -15.90 -1.38 -18.08
C GLU A 244 -14.51 -1.78 -17.57
N LEU A 245 -14.27 -3.09 -17.50
CA LEU A 245 -12.94 -3.64 -17.26
C LEU A 245 -12.18 -3.70 -18.59
N MET A 246 -10.92 -3.26 -18.58
CA MET A 246 -10.07 -3.27 -19.77
C MET A 246 -9.49 -4.67 -20.01
N ASP A 247 -9.54 -5.17 -21.23
CA ASP A 247 -8.94 -6.47 -21.57
C ASP A 247 -7.42 -6.44 -21.60
N VAL A 248 -6.80 -7.46 -21.00
CA VAL A 248 -5.35 -7.61 -20.99
C VAL A 248 -4.92 -8.40 -22.22
N ASN A 249 -4.17 -7.73 -23.10
CA ASN A 249 -3.51 -8.39 -24.21
C ASN A 249 -2.03 -8.67 -23.86
N PRO A 250 -1.64 -9.93 -23.59
CA PRO A 250 -0.28 -10.28 -23.18
C PRO A 250 0.76 -10.02 -24.28
N LEU A 251 0.36 -9.72 -25.53
CA LEU A 251 1.27 -9.30 -26.59
C LEU A 251 1.63 -7.80 -26.54
N LYS A 252 0.85 -7.00 -25.81
CA LYS A 252 1.04 -5.53 -25.73
C LYS A 252 1.59 -5.07 -24.39
N VAL A 253 1.31 -5.82 -23.33
CA VAL A 253 1.61 -5.40 -21.95
C VAL A 253 2.12 -6.55 -21.09
N GLY A 254 2.82 -6.19 -20.00
CA GLY A 254 3.45 -7.14 -19.08
C GLY A 254 4.74 -7.72 -19.63
N GLY A 255 5.25 -8.74 -18.93
CA GLY A 255 6.46 -9.45 -19.26
C GLY A 255 6.18 -10.90 -19.66
N TYR A 256 7.22 -11.52 -20.19
CA TYR A 256 7.20 -12.88 -20.69
C TYR A 256 8.11 -13.75 -19.84
N VAL A 257 7.61 -14.91 -19.41
CA VAL A 257 8.40 -15.85 -18.64
C VAL A 257 8.62 -17.10 -19.48
N SER A 258 9.87 -17.43 -19.74
CA SER A 258 10.27 -18.69 -20.36
C SER A 258 10.86 -19.58 -19.28
N ALA A 259 10.24 -20.73 -19.04
CA ALA A 259 10.79 -21.75 -18.16
C ALA A 259 10.54 -23.14 -18.75
N LYS A 260 11.42 -24.08 -18.42
CA LYS A 260 11.21 -25.51 -18.70
C LYS A 260 10.90 -26.22 -17.39
N LEU A 261 9.94 -27.15 -17.43
CA LEU A 261 9.76 -28.12 -16.36
C LEU A 261 10.85 -29.19 -16.47
N SER A 262 11.47 -29.56 -15.35
CA SER A 262 12.30 -30.77 -15.32
C SER A 262 11.42 -32.01 -15.42
N ASN A 263 11.78 -32.94 -16.31
CA ASN A 263 11.04 -34.18 -16.53
C ASN A 263 11.33 -35.28 -15.49
N ASP A 264 12.32 -35.08 -14.61
CA ASP A 264 12.89 -36.12 -13.74
C ASP A 264 12.33 -36.15 -12.30
N GLY A 265 11.37 -35.27 -11.98
CA GLY A 265 10.74 -35.24 -10.66
C GLY A 265 11.63 -34.76 -9.51
N LYS A 266 12.85 -34.26 -9.78
CA LYS A 266 13.68 -33.61 -8.76
C LYS A 266 13.25 -32.16 -8.55
N ARG A 267 13.67 -31.58 -7.41
CA ARG A 267 13.21 -30.28 -6.84
C ARG A 267 13.33 -29.06 -7.77
N THR A 268 13.96 -29.16 -8.94
CA THR A 268 14.20 -28.07 -9.89
C THR A 268 13.03 -27.88 -10.86
N TYR A 269 11.92 -27.31 -10.37
CA TYR A 269 10.69 -27.12 -11.15
C TYR A 269 10.77 -26.02 -12.21
N HIS A 270 11.64 -25.04 -11.99
CA HIS A 270 12.07 -24.10 -13.02
C HIS A 270 13.58 -24.00 -12.97
N ASP A 271 14.23 -25.06 -13.46
CA ASP A 271 15.68 -25.18 -13.43
C ASP A 271 16.37 -23.94 -14.01
N LYS A 272 15.82 -23.43 -15.13
CA LYS A 272 16.27 -22.22 -15.82
C LYS A 272 15.08 -21.35 -16.19
N VAL A 273 15.06 -20.13 -15.66
CA VAL A 273 14.03 -19.12 -15.95
C VAL A 273 14.65 -17.93 -16.68
N LYS A 274 13.94 -17.45 -17.71
CA LYS A 274 14.16 -16.15 -18.33
C LYS A 274 12.92 -15.30 -18.16
N ILE A 275 13.10 -14.05 -17.72
CA ILE A 275 12.09 -13.01 -17.82
C ILE A 275 12.56 -11.97 -18.83
N THR A 276 11.71 -11.69 -19.82
CA THR A 276 11.95 -10.70 -20.88
C THR A 276 10.83 -9.67 -20.94
N ALA A 277 11.18 -8.43 -21.31
CA ALA A 277 10.21 -7.35 -21.53
C ALA A 277 9.71 -7.29 -22.99
N LYS A 278 10.43 -7.92 -23.92
CA LYS A 278 10.06 -8.04 -25.34
C LYS A 278 9.56 -9.44 -25.63
N LYS A 279 8.60 -9.55 -26.55
CA LYS A 279 8.03 -10.83 -26.98
C LYS A 279 9.15 -11.79 -27.39
N SER A 280 9.18 -12.94 -26.73
CA SER A 280 10.08 -14.07 -27.00
C SER A 280 9.30 -15.38 -26.96
N ALA A 281 9.96 -16.51 -27.21
CA ALA A 281 9.39 -17.84 -26.95
C ALA A 281 9.14 -17.99 -25.44
N ALA A 282 7.91 -17.72 -25.01
CA ALA A 282 7.51 -17.68 -23.61
C ALA A 282 6.62 -18.85 -23.25
N SER A 283 6.72 -19.30 -22.00
CA SER A 283 5.85 -20.31 -21.43
C SER A 283 4.60 -19.69 -20.82
N TRP A 284 4.69 -18.46 -20.27
CA TRP A 284 3.53 -17.73 -19.74
C TRP A 284 3.80 -16.22 -19.58
N TRP A 285 2.81 -15.50 -19.04
CA TRP A 285 2.79 -14.04 -18.90
C TRP A 285 2.89 -13.60 -17.43
N ILE A 286 3.44 -12.41 -17.17
CA ILE A 286 3.48 -11.80 -15.84
C ILE A 286 3.17 -10.29 -15.92
N PRO A 287 2.38 -9.70 -15.01
CA PRO A 287 1.81 -8.38 -15.21
C PRO A 287 2.83 -7.26 -15.14
N GLY A 288 3.85 -7.36 -14.29
CA GLY A 288 4.70 -6.22 -14.02
C GLY A 288 6.03 -6.53 -13.36
N PRO A 289 6.85 -5.48 -13.14
CA PRO A 289 8.20 -5.61 -12.62
C PRO A 289 8.21 -6.13 -11.18
N LYS A 290 7.21 -5.80 -10.35
CA LYS A 290 7.21 -6.24 -8.94
C LYS A 290 6.90 -7.73 -8.83
N SER A 291 5.85 -8.19 -9.52
CA SER A 291 5.55 -9.62 -9.55
C SER A 291 6.66 -10.41 -10.23
N ALA A 292 7.27 -9.88 -11.30
CA ALA A 292 8.43 -10.50 -11.93
C ALA A 292 9.64 -10.63 -11.01
N ALA A 293 10.01 -9.57 -10.29
CA ALA A 293 11.12 -9.62 -9.34
C ALA A 293 10.86 -10.63 -8.22
N LEU A 294 9.65 -10.63 -7.64
CA LEU A 294 9.26 -11.61 -6.61
C LEU A 294 9.21 -13.05 -7.16
N TYR A 295 8.80 -13.23 -8.42
CA TYR A 295 8.84 -14.52 -9.07
C TYR A 295 10.29 -15.03 -9.23
N LEU A 296 11.23 -14.17 -9.66
CA LEU A 296 12.65 -14.55 -9.78
C LEU A 296 13.28 -14.86 -8.43
N ASP A 297 12.97 -14.08 -7.39
CA ASP A 297 13.42 -14.37 -6.03
C ASP A 297 12.86 -15.70 -5.52
N TRP A 298 11.59 -15.96 -5.85
CA TRP A 298 10.97 -17.25 -5.56
C TRP A 298 11.71 -18.39 -6.31
N VAL A 299 12.04 -18.25 -7.60
CA VAL A 299 12.82 -19.25 -8.37
C VAL A 299 14.16 -19.54 -7.68
N ARG A 300 14.92 -18.50 -7.31
CA ARG A 300 16.23 -18.64 -6.64
C ARG A 300 16.12 -19.38 -5.30
N LYS A 301 15.14 -19.00 -4.48
CA LYS A 301 14.90 -19.64 -3.16
C LYS A 301 14.53 -21.13 -3.27
N ASN A 302 14.01 -21.53 -4.42
CA ASN A 302 13.54 -22.88 -4.69
C ASN A 302 14.55 -23.70 -5.50
N GLY A 303 15.82 -23.24 -5.57
CA GLY A 303 16.92 -23.97 -6.20
C GLY A 303 16.94 -23.90 -7.73
N GLY A 304 16.09 -23.06 -8.34
CA GLY A 304 16.17 -22.75 -9.77
C GLY A 304 17.21 -21.66 -10.07
N SER A 305 17.62 -21.57 -11.33
CA SER A 305 18.55 -20.55 -11.84
C SER A 305 17.85 -19.53 -12.72
N VAL A 306 18.35 -18.30 -12.70
CA VAL A 306 17.85 -17.19 -13.53
C VAL A 306 18.86 -16.93 -14.64
N GLU A 307 18.52 -17.27 -15.88
CA GLU A 307 19.37 -17.04 -17.05
C GLU A 307 19.22 -15.61 -17.59
N MET A 308 18.07 -14.97 -17.36
CA MET A 308 17.82 -13.60 -17.79
C MET A 308 16.84 -12.92 -16.86
N ASP A 309 17.21 -11.73 -16.39
CA ASP A 309 16.41 -10.87 -15.53
C ASP A 309 16.19 -9.51 -16.22
N GLU A 310 15.08 -9.38 -16.94
CA GLU A 310 14.60 -8.09 -17.43
C GLU A 310 13.39 -7.59 -16.63
N SER A 311 13.21 -8.04 -15.38
CA SER A 311 12.04 -7.69 -14.58
C SER A 311 11.81 -6.18 -14.50
N ALA A 312 12.86 -5.40 -14.25
CA ALA A 312 12.82 -3.94 -14.19
C ALA A 312 12.49 -3.25 -15.54
N LYS A 313 12.63 -3.96 -16.67
CA LYS A 313 12.31 -3.43 -18.02
C LYS A 313 10.86 -3.69 -18.42
N ILE A 314 10.13 -4.51 -17.67
CA ILE A 314 8.72 -4.81 -17.96
C ILE A 314 7.91 -3.52 -17.87
N LYS A 315 7.22 -3.20 -18.96
CA LYS A 315 6.29 -2.08 -18.98
C LYS A 315 5.01 -2.49 -18.25
N ASN A 316 4.78 -1.87 -17.10
CA ASN A 316 3.43 -1.78 -16.56
C ASN A 316 2.56 -1.00 -17.54
N ALA A 317 1.28 -1.39 -17.69
CA ALA A 317 0.31 -0.43 -18.17
C ALA A 317 0.34 0.75 -17.21
N PRO A 318 0.44 1.99 -17.69
CA PRO A 318 0.14 3.11 -16.83
C PRO A 318 -1.24 2.88 -16.22
N ILE A 319 -1.28 2.90 -14.89
CA ILE A 319 -2.45 3.04 -14.01
C ILE A 319 -3.40 4.15 -14.51
N TYR A 320 -2.90 5.02 -15.40
CA TYR A 320 -3.39 6.31 -15.84
C TYR A 320 -3.89 6.34 -17.28
N HIS A 321 -4.14 5.20 -17.94
CA HIS A 321 -4.54 5.18 -19.35
C HIS A 321 -5.73 6.11 -19.67
N ASN A 322 -6.56 6.43 -18.66
CA ASN A 322 -7.69 7.35 -18.76
C ASN A 322 -7.61 8.55 -17.80
N LEU A 323 -6.48 8.79 -17.13
CA LEU A 323 -6.31 9.91 -16.20
C LEU A 323 -5.59 11.07 -16.87
N SER A 324 -6.01 12.28 -16.51
CA SER A 324 -5.30 13.49 -16.89
C SER A 324 -3.85 13.45 -16.37
N PRO A 325 -2.84 13.87 -17.15
CA PRO A 325 -1.46 13.96 -16.69
C PRO A 325 -1.30 14.78 -15.41
N LEU A 326 -2.19 15.76 -15.18
CA LEU A 326 -2.20 16.57 -13.97
C LEU A 326 -2.65 15.78 -12.73
N VAL A 327 -3.59 14.85 -12.89
CA VAL A 327 -4.09 13.99 -11.80
C VAL A 327 -3.05 12.94 -11.45
N THR A 328 -2.41 12.32 -12.44
CA THR A 328 -1.23 11.45 -12.24
C THR A 328 -0.14 12.17 -11.45
N LYS A 329 0.23 13.38 -11.90
CA LYS A 329 1.21 14.21 -11.22
C LYS A 329 0.80 14.54 -9.78
N ALA A 330 -0.47 14.87 -9.55
CA ALA A 330 -0.97 15.17 -8.21
C ALA A 330 -0.87 13.96 -7.28
N MET A 331 -1.14 12.75 -7.76
CA MET A 331 -1.00 11.52 -6.96
C MET A 331 0.43 11.29 -6.49
N ASP A 332 1.40 11.41 -7.41
CA ASP A 332 2.82 11.25 -7.07
C ASP A 332 3.26 12.30 -6.03
N LEU A 333 2.84 13.56 -6.21
CA LEU A 333 3.12 14.65 -5.27
C LEU A 333 2.47 14.43 -3.90
N VAL A 334 1.25 13.87 -3.82
CA VAL A 334 0.62 13.49 -2.56
C VAL A 334 1.40 12.37 -1.86
N ARG A 335 1.88 11.37 -2.61
CA ARG A 335 2.72 10.28 -2.07
C ARG A 335 4.03 10.82 -1.51
N GLU A 336 4.61 11.81 -2.19
CA GLU A 336 5.84 12.51 -1.77
C GLU A 336 5.59 13.61 -0.72
N GLN A 337 4.35 13.79 -0.26
CA GLN A 337 3.95 14.82 0.70
C GLN A 337 4.25 16.27 0.25
N GLN A 338 4.29 16.50 -1.06
CA GLN A 338 4.45 17.82 -1.67
C GLN A 338 3.07 18.49 -1.86
N TRP A 339 2.40 18.81 -0.75
CA TRP A 339 0.98 19.19 -0.71
C TRP A 339 0.62 20.41 -1.56
N ALA A 340 1.41 21.49 -1.49
CA ALA A 340 1.18 22.72 -2.27
C ALA A 340 1.25 22.44 -3.78
N LYS A 341 2.22 21.62 -4.22
CA LYS A 341 2.36 21.28 -5.63
C LYS A 341 1.24 20.35 -6.09
N ALA A 342 0.81 19.41 -5.23
CA ALA A 342 -0.34 18.56 -5.50
C ALA A 342 -1.62 19.39 -5.68
N HIS A 343 -1.88 20.32 -4.75
CA HIS A 343 -3.00 21.25 -4.84
C HIS A 343 -2.97 22.04 -6.15
N ALA A 344 -1.82 22.62 -6.51
CA ALA A 344 -1.68 23.39 -7.74
C ALA A 344 -1.93 22.55 -9.01
N ALA A 345 -1.53 21.27 -9.02
CA ALA A 345 -1.82 20.36 -10.13
C ALA A 345 -3.31 20.04 -10.22
N LEU A 346 -3.98 19.81 -9.09
CA LEU A 346 -5.42 19.51 -9.01
C LEU A 346 -6.27 20.70 -9.44
N VAL A 347 -5.93 21.92 -9.00
CA VAL A 347 -6.65 23.15 -9.40
C VAL A 347 -6.53 23.42 -10.91
N LYS A 348 -5.38 23.07 -11.52
CA LYS A 348 -5.18 23.20 -12.97
C LYS A 348 -5.91 22.14 -13.78
N ASN A 349 -6.38 21.06 -13.15
CA ASN A 349 -7.11 20.01 -13.83
C ASN A 349 -8.53 20.49 -14.17
N LYS A 350 -8.76 20.87 -15.44
CA LYS A 350 -10.07 21.33 -15.94
C LYS A 350 -10.99 20.18 -16.40
N GLY A 351 -10.58 18.92 -16.24
CA GLY A 351 -11.37 17.76 -16.62
C GLY A 351 -12.61 17.63 -15.72
N GLY A 352 -13.77 17.38 -16.35
CA GLY A 352 -15.02 17.10 -15.64
C GLY A 352 -14.93 15.88 -14.70
N ASP A 353 -16.01 15.66 -13.93
CA ASP A 353 -16.17 14.76 -12.77
C ASP A 353 -15.14 13.63 -12.56
N ASP A 354 -13.92 14.00 -12.15
CA ASP A 354 -12.87 13.07 -11.77
C ASP A 354 -12.95 12.81 -10.26
N SER A 355 -13.59 11.70 -9.88
CA SER A 355 -13.78 11.32 -8.48
C SER A 355 -12.45 11.14 -7.75
N LEU A 356 -11.40 10.73 -8.46
CA LEU A 356 -10.05 10.59 -7.92
C LEU A 356 -9.42 11.96 -7.67
N ALA A 357 -9.55 12.90 -8.61
CA ALA A 357 -9.09 14.27 -8.39
C ALA A 357 -9.79 14.93 -7.17
N LYS A 358 -11.10 14.68 -7.00
CA LYS A 358 -11.85 15.13 -5.81
C LYS A 358 -11.33 14.47 -4.53
N SER A 359 -11.10 13.16 -4.54
CA SER A 359 -10.55 12.42 -3.39
C SER A 359 -9.16 12.94 -3.00
N LEU A 360 -8.28 13.17 -3.97
CA LEU A 360 -6.95 13.74 -3.74
C LEU A 360 -7.04 15.16 -3.18
N SER A 361 -7.94 15.99 -3.71
CA SER A 361 -8.18 17.35 -3.20
C SER A 361 -8.64 17.33 -1.74
N ALA A 362 -9.58 16.44 -1.40
CA ALA A 362 -10.03 16.28 -0.02
C ALA A 362 -8.91 15.78 0.90
N LYS A 363 -8.03 14.88 0.43
CA LYS A 363 -6.86 14.43 1.19
C LYS A 363 -5.87 15.56 1.47
N VAL A 364 -5.59 16.41 0.47
CA VAL A 364 -4.76 17.62 0.64
C VAL A 364 -5.38 18.54 1.67
N ASN A 365 -6.68 18.83 1.56
CA ASN A 365 -7.39 19.72 2.48
C ASN A 365 -7.43 19.17 3.91
N ALA A 366 -7.68 17.87 4.09
CA ALA A 366 -7.67 17.23 5.40
C ALA A 366 -6.28 17.29 6.06
N ASN A 367 -5.21 17.11 5.29
CA ASN A 367 -3.84 17.24 5.81
C ASN A 367 -3.55 18.67 6.28
N VAL A 368 -3.93 19.67 5.48
CA VAL A 368 -3.80 21.09 5.85
C VAL A 368 -4.62 21.42 7.10
N ALA A 369 -5.87 20.96 7.17
CA ALA A 369 -6.73 21.18 8.33
C ALA A 369 -6.11 20.57 9.61
N SER A 370 -5.60 19.34 9.53
CA SER A 370 -4.92 18.70 10.66
C SER A 370 -3.67 19.45 11.10
N HIS A 371 -2.88 19.95 10.15
CA HIS A 371 -1.71 20.77 10.45
C HIS A 371 -2.09 22.09 11.15
N LEU A 372 -3.13 22.77 10.66
CA LEU A 372 -3.64 24.00 11.26
C LEU A 372 -4.25 23.78 12.64
N ASP A 373 -4.90 22.64 12.89
CA ASP A 373 -5.38 22.25 14.23
C ASP A 373 -4.23 22.08 15.23
N ALA A 374 -3.14 21.44 14.80
CA ALA A 374 -1.94 21.30 15.63
C ALA A 374 -1.27 22.64 15.95
N ILE A 375 -1.38 23.63 15.06
CA ILE A 375 -0.94 25.01 15.32
C ILE A 375 -1.85 25.68 16.35
N LYS A 376 -3.17 25.60 16.18
CA LYS A 376 -4.15 26.19 17.10
C LYS A 376 -4.01 25.67 18.53
N LYS A 377 -3.74 24.36 18.69
CA LYS A 377 -3.49 23.75 20.01
C LYS A 377 -2.26 24.32 20.72
N GLN A 378 -1.19 24.57 19.97
CA GLN A 378 0.03 25.19 20.53
C GLN A 378 -0.18 26.67 20.87
N ASP A 379 -0.92 27.38 20.04
CA ASP A 379 -1.32 28.76 20.31
C ASP A 379 -2.15 28.86 21.61
N HIS A 380 -3.14 27.96 21.79
CA HIS A 380 -3.93 27.88 23.02
C HIS A 380 -3.07 27.54 24.25
N ALA A 381 -2.01 26.76 24.09
CA ALA A 381 -1.05 26.48 25.16
C ALA A 381 -0.11 27.66 25.47
N GLY A 382 -0.15 28.73 24.68
CA GLY A 382 0.70 29.91 24.81
C GLY A 382 2.09 29.76 24.20
N ASP A 383 2.35 28.70 23.43
CA ASP A 383 3.64 28.40 22.79
C ASP A 383 3.80 29.15 21.45
N VAL A 384 3.89 30.47 21.54
CA VAL A 384 3.99 31.37 20.38
C VAL A 384 5.20 31.05 19.49
N TYR A 385 6.33 30.66 20.09
CA TYR A 385 7.53 30.31 19.33
C TYR A 385 7.40 28.96 18.62
N GLY A 386 6.79 27.96 19.22
CA GLY A 386 6.47 26.69 18.56
C GLY A 386 5.59 26.90 17.33
N VAL A 387 4.58 27.77 17.44
CA VAL A 387 3.71 28.16 16.31
C VAL A 387 4.53 28.84 15.19
N TYR A 388 5.42 29.77 15.55
CA TYR A 388 6.31 30.44 14.59
C TYR A 388 7.21 29.46 13.83
N VAL A 389 7.86 28.53 14.54
CA VAL A 389 8.74 27.53 13.94
C VAL A 389 7.97 26.63 12.97
N LYS A 390 6.73 26.24 13.29
CA LYS A 390 5.89 25.44 12.38
C LYS A 390 5.59 26.19 11.09
N PHE A 391 5.21 27.47 11.15
CA PHE A 391 5.00 28.26 9.93
C PHE A 391 6.27 28.43 9.11
N GLN A 392 7.43 28.65 9.73
CA GLN A 392 8.70 28.73 9.00
C GLN A 392 9.03 27.40 8.30
N LYS A 393 8.94 26.29 9.03
CA LYS A 393 9.30 24.95 8.56
C LYS A 393 8.38 24.46 7.44
N PHE A 394 7.06 24.66 7.58
CA PHE A 394 6.07 24.04 6.71
C PHE A 394 5.50 24.95 5.63
N SER A 395 5.84 26.24 5.62
CA SER A 395 5.37 27.19 4.59
C SER A 395 5.59 26.69 3.16
N LYS A 396 6.78 26.15 2.86
CA LYS A 396 7.11 25.62 1.53
C LYS A 396 6.21 24.44 1.10
N ASN A 397 5.67 23.69 2.06
CA ASN A 397 4.83 22.53 1.79
C ASN A 397 3.35 22.88 1.59
N TYR A 398 2.86 23.99 2.14
CA TYR A 398 1.41 24.31 2.15
C TYR A 398 1.02 25.64 1.50
N ARG A 399 1.99 26.52 1.23
CA ARG A 399 1.73 27.82 0.59
C ARG A 399 1.07 27.67 -0.78
N GLY A 400 0.04 28.47 -1.05
CA GLY A 400 -0.81 28.35 -2.24
C GLY A 400 -2.06 27.51 -2.04
N ILE A 401 -2.29 27.00 -0.82
CA ILE A 401 -3.55 26.37 -0.41
C ILE A 401 -4.34 27.40 0.40
N PRO A 402 -5.57 27.78 -0.03
CA PRO A 402 -6.30 28.92 0.54
C PRO A 402 -6.43 28.90 2.07
N ALA A 403 -6.81 27.76 2.66
CA ALA A 403 -6.97 27.63 4.11
C ALA A 403 -5.66 27.86 4.88
N TYR A 404 -4.52 27.44 4.32
CA TYR A 404 -3.21 27.67 4.94
C TYR A 404 -2.79 29.13 4.79
N ASP A 405 -2.94 29.69 3.59
CA ASP A 405 -2.53 31.06 3.28
C ASP A 405 -3.31 32.08 4.13
N GLU A 406 -4.61 31.88 4.32
CA GLU A 406 -5.44 32.73 5.20
C GLU A 406 -4.92 32.72 6.65
N MET A 407 -4.66 31.53 7.20
CA MET A 407 -4.12 31.40 8.56
C MET A 407 -2.70 31.97 8.66
N PHE A 408 -1.86 31.78 7.64
CA PHE A 408 -0.51 32.32 7.61
C PHE A 408 -0.51 33.85 7.66
N VAL A 409 -1.42 34.52 6.94
CA VAL A 409 -1.58 35.98 6.98
C VAL A 409 -1.95 36.45 8.39
N LYS A 410 -2.92 35.79 9.04
CA LYS A 410 -3.33 36.11 10.42
C LYS A 410 -2.17 36.00 11.40
N TYR A 411 -1.45 34.88 11.39
CA TYR A 411 -0.31 34.68 12.30
C TYR A 411 0.87 35.60 12.00
N ARG A 412 1.10 35.96 10.74
CA ARG A 412 2.15 36.93 10.39
C ARG A 412 1.88 38.31 11.00
N ALA A 413 0.62 38.73 11.09
CA ALA A 413 0.24 39.95 11.79
C ALA A 413 0.40 39.79 13.32
N PHE A 414 -0.06 38.67 13.87
CA PHE A 414 0.07 38.32 15.29
C PHE A 414 1.51 38.38 15.79
N PHE A 415 2.47 37.79 15.06
CA PHE A 415 3.89 37.78 15.45
C PHE A 415 4.56 39.17 15.45
N ARG A 416 3.96 40.17 14.79
CA ARG A 416 4.52 41.53 14.72
C ARG A 416 4.13 42.38 15.93
N GLN A 417 3.13 41.97 16.71
CA GLN A 417 2.70 42.68 17.91
C GLN A 417 3.83 42.66 18.97
N PRO A 418 4.08 43.78 19.69
CA PRO A 418 5.20 43.90 20.64
C PRO A 418 5.22 42.79 21.71
N GLU A 419 4.06 42.48 22.27
CA GLU A 419 3.88 41.42 23.28
C GLU A 419 4.30 40.03 22.76
N ASN A 420 4.00 39.72 21.49
CA ASN A 420 4.35 38.44 20.88
C ASN A 420 5.82 38.38 20.46
N LYS A 421 6.43 39.52 20.09
CA LYS A 421 7.89 39.60 19.89
C LYS A 421 8.66 39.26 21.16
N ALA A 422 8.19 39.71 22.33
CA ALA A 422 8.80 39.34 23.60
C ALA A 422 8.68 37.84 23.87
N LYS A 423 7.50 37.24 23.66
CA LYS A 423 7.28 35.79 23.77
C LYS A 423 8.18 34.98 22.81
N LEU A 424 8.35 35.45 21.58
CA LEU A 424 9.25 34.81 20.59
C LEU A 424 10.72 34.79 21.06
N LYS A 425 11.19 35.86 21.70
CA LYS A 425 12.56 35.94 22.23
C LYS A 425 12.78 34.89 23.33
N VAL A 426 11.86 34.83 24.30
CA VAL A 426 11.90 33.84 25.39
C VAL A 426 11.85 32.41 24.85
N GLY A 427 10.97 32.15 23.87
CA GLY A 427 10.88 30.83 23.25
C GLY A 427 12.14 30.44 22.47
N ARG A 428 12.78 31.39 21.76
CA ARG A 428 14.05 31.12 21.07
C ARG A 428 15.13 30.67 22.06
N GLU A 429 15.28 31.39 23.16
CA GLU A 429 16.26 31.09 24.20
C GLU A 429 16.01 29.71 24.84
N PHE A 430 14.74 29.36 25.09
CA PHE A 430 14.37 28.02 25.54
C PHE A 430 14.78 26.91 24.54
N TYR A 431 14.52 27.11 23.24
CA TYR A 431 14.89 26.12 22.22
C TYR A 431 16.41 25.98 22.09
N ASP A 432 17.17 27.06 22.30
CA ASP A 432 18.63 27.02 22.32
C ASP A 432 19.15 26.21 23.52
N ILE A 433 18.51 26.34 24.69
CA ILE A 433 18.78 25.51 25.87
C ILE A 433 18.53 24.03 25.55
N VAL A 434 17.35 23.69 25.01
CA VAL A 434 17.01 22.30 24.65
C VAL A 434 18.02 21.72 23.65
N ASN A 435 18.41 22.49 22.63
CA ASN A 435 19.43 22.08 21.67
C ASN A 435 20.79 21.84 22.33
N ARG A 436 21.20 22.67 23.28
CA ARG A 436 22.46 22.53 24.01
C ARG A 436 22.46 21.26 24.86
N VAL A 437 21.38 20.99 25.60
CA VAL A 437 21.21 19.74 26.37
C VAL A 437 21.30 18.53 25.45
N ASN A 438 20.58 18.54 24.32
CA ASN A 438 20.54 17.41 23.40
C ASN A 438 21.88 17.13 22.70
N LYS A 439 22.71 18.16 22.46
CA LYS A 439 24.06 18.01 21.90
C LYS A 439 25.12 17.62 22.93
N ALA A 440 24.87 17.85 24.22
CA ALA A 440 25.80 17.46 25.27
C ALA A 440 25.89 15.92 25.37
N LYS A 441 27.10 15.42 25.65
CA LYS A 441 27.31 14.00 25.97
C LYS A 441 26.69 13.63 27.31
N ARG A 442 26.78 14.55 28.28
CA ARG A 442 26.22 14.48 29.62
C ARG A 442 25.92 15.89 30.10
N VAL A 443 24.83 16.06 30.85
CA VAL A 443 24.48 17.30 31.53
C VAL A 443 25.52 17.59 32.62
N ASN A 444 26.01 18.82 32.66
CA ASN A 444 26.97 19.31 33.65
C ASN A 444 26.41 20.54 34.39
N ASP A 445 27.13 20.97 35.42
CA ASP A 445 26.68 22.07 36.30
C ASP A 445 26.45 23.38 35.55
N ALA A 446 27.27 23.67 34.52
CA ALA A 446 27.09 24.84 33.68
C ALA A 446 25.77 24.82 32.88
N ILE A 447 25.34 23.65 32.40
CA ILE A 447 24.04 23.48 31.74
C ILE A 447 22.91 23.63 32.76
N LEU A 448 23.03 23.01 33.93
CA LEU A 448 22.03 23.11 35.00
C LEU A 448 21.85 24.56 35.47
N GLU A 449 22.95 25.27 35.74
CA GLU A 449 22.93 26.68 36.17
C GLU A 449 22.27 27.57 35.10
N HIS A 450 22.56 27.32 33.82
CA HIS A 450 21.97 28.08 32.73
C HIS A 450 20.46 27.85 32.62
N VAL A 451 19.99 26.60 32.79
CA VAL A 451 18.56 26.27 32.77
C VAL A 451 17.86 26.82 34.00
N ASP A 452 18.47 26.73 35.19
CA ASP A 452 17.90 27.26 36.44
C ASP A 452 17.72 28.78 36.40
N LYS A 453 18.71 29.51 35.85
CA LYS A 453 18.60 30.96 35.60
C LYS A 453 17.42 31.28 34.68
N PHE A 454 17.27 30.52 33.59
CA PHE A 454 16.14 30.68 32.66
C PHE A 454 14.79 30.42 33.34
N VAL A 455 14.70 29.37 34.16
CA VAL A 455 13.49 29.02 34.93
C VAL A 455 13.11 30.16 35.87
N LYS A 456 14.06 30.69 36.64
CA LYS A 456 13.81 31.79 37.60
C LYS A 456 13.36 33.06 36.88
N ALA A 457 13.98 33.39 35.75
CA ALA A 457 13.64 34.58 34.96
C ALA A 457 12.25 34.49 34.27
N HIS A 458 11.77 33.27 33.97
CA HIS A 458 10.61 33.07 33.10
C HIS A 458 9.55 32.12 33.67
N ALA A 459 9.52 31.89 34.98
CA ALA A 459 8.66 30.91 35.67
C ALA A 459 7.16 31.00 35.31
N GLY A 460 6.66 32.21 35.04
CA GLY A 460 5.27 32.46 34.65
C GLY A 460 4.90 32.08 33.21
N THR A 461 5.88 31.76 32.36
CA THR A 461 5.67 31.48 30.93
C THR A 461 5.58 29.97 30.65
N VAL A 462 4.96 29.60 29.52
CA VAL A 462 4.93 28.20 29.04
C VAL A 462 6.33 27.60 28.90
N HIS A 463 7.30 28.40 28.41
CA HIS A 463 8.68 27.99 28.23
C HIS A 463 9.42 27.85 29.56
N GLY A 464 9.17 28.71 30.54
CA GLY A 464 9.76 28.59 31.88
C GLY A 464 9.24 27.36 32.64
N LYS A 465 7.95 27.06 32.53
CA LYS A 465 7.36 25.82 33.07
C LYS A 465 7.95 24.58 32.40
N ALA A 466 8.11 24.61 31.07
CA ALA A 466 8.76 23.52 30.33
C ALA A 466 10.23 23.36 30.74
N ALA A 467 10.97 24.46 30.90
CA ALA A 467 12.35 24.47 31.35
C ALA A 467 12.50 23.92 32.78
N LYS A 468 11.55 24.21 33.68
CA LYS A 468 11.55 23.65 35.04
C LYS A 468 11.42 22.14 35.01
N LYS A 469 10.48 21.63 34.21
CA LYS A 469 10.29 20.19 34.06
C LYS A 469 11.51 19.51 33.40
N ALA A 470 12.12 20.16 32.41
CA ALA A 470 13.36 19.71 31.82
C ALA A 470 14.50 19.68 32.85
N TYR A 471 14.63 20.71 33.69
CA TYR A 471 15.60 20.79 34.77
C TYR A 471 15.45 19.63 35.75
N ASP A 472 14.22 19.34 36.17
CA ASP A 472 13.94 18.24 37.09
C ASP A 472 14.26 16.86 36.47
N ALA A 473 14.10 16.70 35.16
CA ALA A 473 14.50 15.50 34.43
C ALA A 473 16.04 15.37 34.35
N MET A 474 16.74 16.49 34.11
CA MET A 474 18.21 16.53 34.05
C MET A 474 18.87 16.19 35.38
N LEU A 475 18.26 16.56 36.51
CA LEU A 475 18.75 16.17 37.83
C LEU A 475 18.64 14.67 38.10
N LYS A 476 17.65 14.01 37.49
CA LYS A 476 17.42 12.55 37.65
C LYS A 476 18.28 11.72 36.71
N ASP A 477 18.50 12.21 35.49
CA ASP A 477 19.31 11.54 34.47
C ASP A 477 20.20 12.54 33.74
N ALA A 478 21.51 12.42 33.99
CA ALA A 478 22.51 13.28 33.36
C ALA A 478 22.67 13.01 31.85
N ASN A 479 22.09 11.92 31.31
CA ASN A 479 22.12 11.61 29.89
C ASN A 479 20.78 11.89 29.18
N VAL A 480 19.83 12.54 29.88
CA VAL A 480 18.47 12.79 29.36
C VAL A 480 18.49 13.49 28.01
N LYS A 481 17.55 13.10 27.14
CA LYS A 481 17.24 13.82 25.90
C LYS A 481 15.88 14.47 26.02
N LEU A 482 15.83 15.76 25.70
CA LEU A 482 14.64 16.58 25.82
C LEU A 482 13.93 16.68 24.47
N PRO A 483 12.58 16.58 24.44
CA PRO A 483 11.80 16.90 23.25
C PRO A 483 12.10 18.33 22.76
N PRO A 484 12.05 18.57 21.43
CA PRO A 484 12.43 19.85 20.85
C PRO A 484 11.44 20.99 21.11
N GLU A 485 10.21 20.72 21.60
CA GLU A 485 9.17 21.74 21.77
C GLU A 485 8.64 21.76 23.21
N SER A 486 8.42 22.96 23.76
CA SER A 486 7.92 23.18 25.13
C SER A 486 6.58 22.50 25.38
N TYR A 487 5.67 22.54 24.41
CA TYR A 487 4.39 21.84 24.45
C TYR A 487 4.56 20.35 24.78
N TYR A 488 5.48 19.65 24.11
CA TYR A 488 5.68 18.21 24.34
C TYR A 488 6.32 17.92 25.70
N ILE A 489 7.18 18.81 26.19
CA ILE A 489 7.77 18.67 27.53
C ILE A 489 6.69 18.82 28.60
N LEU A 490 5.78 19.79 28.46
CA LEU A 490 4.74 20.04 29.46
C LEU A 490 3.73 18.90 29.60
N HIS A 491 3.40 18.23 28.51
CA HIS A 491 2.36 17.19 28.45
C HIS A 491 2.85 15.74 28.51
N GLN A 492 4.13 15.53 28.86
CA GLN A 492 4.65 14.24 29.34
C GLN A 492 4.24 13.94 30.78
#